data_AF-U7QXK2-F1
#
_entry.id   AF-U7QXK2-F1
#
_cell.length_a   1.000
_cell.length_b   1.000
_cell.length_c   1.000
_cell.angle_alpha   90.00
_cell.angle_beta   90.00
_cell.angle_gamma   90.00
#
_symmetry.space_group_name_H-M   'P 1'
#
loop_
_entity.id
_entity.type
_entity.pdbx_description
1 polymer ?
#
loop_
_entity_poly.entity_id
_entity_poly.type
_entity_poly.pdbx_seq_one_letter_code
_entity_poly.pdbx_strand_id
1 'polypeptide(L)'
;MSEVIQDQNNIVTARNSVIADVTFVIDVDSIVEFIHNNQVKNSLDSKNPITIKEYVYIASYTPADGMKLSSSSGARITVPVNANIRWRATTVSNNFDYSIILYKFQKLSLGEDVISPPSQIWSQNPTGKKTPMIPSGVNAGEDEPKPIFVESRDSYFQATAHKPGVERYTWFFAAYDGTKLLGYYRYDPYVEVTNS
;
A
#
# COMPACT_ATOMS: atom_id res chain seq x y z
N MET A 1 2.62 22.91 -10.01
CA MET A 1 2.79 23.79 -11.19
C MET A 1 2.18 23.03 -12.35
N SER A 2 0.99 23.43 -12.80
CA SER A 2 0.30 22.83 -13.95
C SER A 2 0.78 23.51 -15.23
N GLU A 3 1.33 22.75 -16.18
CA GLU A 3 1.58 23.26 -17.52
C GLU A 3 0.25 23.46 -18.25
N VAL A 4 0.07 24.66 -18.79
CA VAL A 4 -1.09 25.04 -19.62
C VAL A 4 -0.60 25.07 -21.05
N ILE A 5 -1.03 24.10 -21.86
CA ILE A 5 -0.93 24.19 -23.33
C ILE A 5 -2.32 24.60 -23.82
N GLN A 6 -2.38 25.79 -24.43
CA GLN A 6 -3.61 26.41 -24.92
C GLN A 6 -3.84 25.99 -26.38
N ASP A 7 -4.95 25.31 -26.67
CA ASP A 7 -5.38 25.06 -28.06
C ASP A 7 -6.88 25.40 -28.23
N GLN A 8 -7.24 25.90 -29.41
CA GLN A 8 -8.41 26.76 -29.70
C GLN A 8 -9.79 26.05 -29.72
N ASN A 9 -9.99 24.97 -28.98
CA ASN A 9 -11.31 24.35 -28.81
C ASN A 9 -11.61 24.14 -27.31
N ASN A 10 -12.32 25.10 -26.73
CA ASN A 10 -12.67 25.20 -25.29
C ASN A 10 -13.58 24.07 -24.79
N ILE A 11 -13.06 22.85 -24.70
CA ILE A 11 -13.41 21.90 -23.64
C ILE A 11 -12.10 21.40 -23.07
N VAL A 12 -11.54 22.15 -22.12
CA VAL A 12 -10.52 21.61 -21.21
C VAL A 12 -11.28 20.68 -20.28
N THR A 13 -11.41 19.41 -20.67
CA THR A 13 -11.71 18.37 -19.70
C THR A 13 -10.45 18.22 -18.86
N ALA A 14 -10.31 19.08 -17.85
CA ALA A 14 -9.43 18.79 -16.72
C ALA A 14 -9.98 17.49 -16.14
N ARG A 15 -9.43 16.34 -16.57
CA ARG A 15 -9.65 15.09 -15.87
C ARG A 15 -8.96 15.28 -14.54
N ASN A 16 -9.71 15.75 -13.54
CA ASN A 16 -9.24 15.87 -12.18
C ASN A 16 -8.62 14.53 -11.81
N SER A 17 -7.31 14.52 -11.55
CA SER A 17 -6.63 13.31 -11.10
C SER A 17 -7.29 12.86 -9.80
N VAL A 18 -7.81 11.63 -9.79
CA VAL A 18 -8.39 11.02 -8.60
C VAL A 18 -7.32 10.31 -7.80
N ILE A 19 -7.55 10.17 -6.51
CA ILE A 19 -6.69 9.38 -5.63
C ILE A 19 -7.25 7.96 -5.57
N ALA A 20 -6.39 6.97 -5.79
CA ALA A 20 -6.67 5.57 -5.50
C ALA A 20 -5.77 5.13 -4.34
N ASP A 21 -6.33 5.04 -3.14
CA ASP A 21 -5.59 4.58 -1.96
C ASP A 21 -5.60 3.05 -1.92
N VAL A 22 -4.42 2.45 -1.74
CA VAL A 22 -4.21 1.01 -1.68
C VAL A 22 -3.48 0.70 -0.37
N THR A 23 -4.08 -0.15 0.46
CA THR A 23 -3.48 -0.62 1.70
C THR A 23 -3.31 -2.12 1.66
N PHE A 24 -2.07 -2.58 1.81
CA PHE A 24 -1.82 -3.98 2.10
C PHE A 24 -1.97 -4.22 3.60
N VAL A 25 -2.80 -5.18 3.96
CA VAL A 25 -2.89 -5.73 5.31
C VAL A 25 -2.22 -7.10 5.27
N ILE A 26 -1.13 -7.24 6.01
CA ILE A 26 -0.28 -8.43 5.98
C ILE A 26 -0.41 -9.18 7.31
N ASP A 27 -0.78 -10.45 7.23
CA ASP A 27 -0.81 -11.34 8.39
C ASP A 27 0.59 -11.97 8.57
N VAL A 28 1.41 -11.31 9.40
CA VAL A 28 2.78 -11.72 9.66
C VAL A 28 2.84 -12.97 10.53
N ASP A 29 1.90 -13.17 11.46
CA ASP A 29 1.79 -14.38 12.26
C ASP A 29 1.67 -15.61 11.35
N SER A 30 0.71 -15.59 10.42
CA SER A 30 0.51 -16.68 9.47
C SER A 30 1.73 -16.91 8.56
N ILE A 31 2.45 -15.86 8.17
CA ILE A 31 3.70 -16.00 7.40
C ILE A 31 4.78 -16.70 8.23
N VAL A 32 4.97 -16.29 9.49
CA VAL A 32 5.96 -16.89 10.40
C VAL A 32 5.64 -18.36 10.66
N GLU A 33 4.37 -18.68 10.94
CA GLU A 33 3.90 -20.05 11.10
C GLU A 33 4.11 -20.88 9.85
N PHE A 34 3.75 -20.36 8.67
CA PHE A 34 3.97 -21.02 7.39
C PHE A 34 5.44 -21.36 7.18
N ILE A 35 6.35 -20.42 7.44
CA ILE A 35 7.79 -20.61 7.28
C ILE A 35 8.30 -21.70 8.22
N HIS A 36 7.87 -21.66 9.49
CA HIS A 36 8.27 -22.64 10.49
C HIS A 36 7.76 -24.05 10.16
N ASN A 37 6.45 -24.18 9.88
CA ASN A 37 5.80 -25.46 9.62
C ASN A 37 6.29 -26.13 8.35
N ASN A 38 6.63 -25.34 7.31
CA ASN A 38 7.14 -25.86 6.04
C ASN A 38 8.67 -25.91 5.97
N GLN A 39 9.37 -25.60 7.07
CA GLN A 39 10.83 -25.56 7.15
C GLN A 39 11.47 -24.71 6.03
N VAL A 40 10.76 -23.67 5.59
CA VAL A 40 11.28 -22.73 4.59
C VAL A 40 12.43 -21.97 5.23
N LYS A 41 13.58 -21.93 4.56
CA LYS A 41 14.70 -21.13 5.04
C LYS A 41 14.30 -19.65 4.97
N ASN A 42 14.10 -19.05 6.14
CA ASN A 42 13.81 -17.62 6.25
C ASN A 42 14.94 -16.78 5.60
N SER A 43 14.60 -15.62 5.03
CA SER A 43 15.58 -14.76 4.36
C SER A 43 15.80 -13.46 5.13
N LEU A 44 17.04 -13.26 5.57
CA LEU A 44 17.55 -12.00 6.12
C LEU A 44 18.36 -11.21 5.08
N ASP A 45 18.32 -11.61 3.80
CA ASP A 45 18.94 -10.89 2.69
C ASP A 45 17.87 -10.18 1.86
N SER A 46 17.89 -8.85 1.87
CA SER A 46 16.93 -8.01 1.15
C SER A 46 16.98 -8.15 -0.37
N LYS A 47 18.08 -8.70 -0.91
CA LYS A 47 18.24 -9.02 -2.34
C LYS A 47 17.61 -10.35 -2.72
N ASN A 48 17.37 -11.23 -1.75
CA ASN A 48 16.77 -12.54 -1.95
C ASN A 48 15.58 -12.77 -1.00
N PRO A 49 14.51 -11.95 -1.10
CA PRO A 49 13.34 -12.09 -0.24
C PRO A 49 12.55 -13.36 -0.55
N ILE A 50 11.75 -13.81 0.42
CA ILE A 50 10.81 -14.92 0.21
C ILE A 50 9.57 -14.41 -0.52
N THR A 51 9.12 -15.16 -1.53
CA THR A 51 7.84 -14.85 -2.20
C THR A 51 6.69 -15.36 -1.37
N ILE A 52 5.83 -14.46 -0.93
CA ILE A 52 4.60 -14.76 -0.21
C ILE A 52 3.44 -14.70 -1.20
N LYS A 53 2.59 -15.72 -1.21
CA LYS A 53 1.43 -15.83 -2.13
C LYS A 53 0.07 -15.69 -1.43
N GLU A 54 0.07 -15.87 -0.12
CA GLU A 54 -1.10 -15.88 0.78
C GLU A 54 -0.85 -14.91 1.93
N TYR A 55 -1.82 -14.70 2.82
CA TYR A 55 -1.65 -13.82 4.01
C TYR A 55 -1.45 -12.34 3.69
N VAL A 56 -1.75 -11.93 2.45
CA VAL A 56 -1.81 -10.53 2.03
C VAL A 56 -3.22 -10.21 1.55
N TYR A 57 -3.82 -9.22 2.20
CA TYR A 57 -5.13 -8.65 1.86
C TYR A 57 -4.91 -7.24 1.32
N ILE A 58 -5.64 -6.87 0.27
CA ILE A 58 -5.54 -5.55 -0.35
C ILE A 58 -6.88 -4.87 -0.20
N ALA A 59 -6.89 -3.75 0.52
CA ALA A 59 -7.99 -2.80 0.52
C ALA A 59 -7.65 -1.67 -0.44
N SER A 60 -8.49 -1.44 -1.46
CA SER A 60 -8.34 -0.32 -2.37
C SER A 60 -9.59 0.55 -2.37
N TYR A 61 -9.40 1.86 -2.31
CA TYR A 61 -10.47 2.85 -2.38
C TYR A 61 -10.19 3.86 -3.49
N THR A 62 -11.15 4.03 -4.38
CA THR A 62 -11.19 5.13 -5.35
C THR A 62 -12.57 5.79 -5.26
N PRO A 63 -12.69 7.13 -5.27
CA PRO A 63 -13.96 7.82 -5.07
C PRO A 63 -15.13 7.33 -5.95
N ALA A 64 -14.85 7.01 -7.22
CA ALA A 64 -15.88 6.54 -8.16
C ALA A 64 -16.27 5.07 -7.98
N ASP A 65 -15.36 4.25 -7.43
CA ASP A 65 -15.50 2.79 -7.33
C ASP A 65 -15.82 2.30 -5.91
N GLY A 66 -15.70 3.17 -4.92
CA GLY A 66 -15.83 2.81 -3.51
C GLY A 66 -14.68 1.93 -3.01
N MET A 67 -14.93 1.23 -1.90
CA MET A 67 -13.98 0.30 -1.28
C MET A 67 -14.07 -1.07 -1.95
N LYS A 68 -12.93 -1.64 -2.32
CA LYS A 68 -12.79 -3.00 -2.84
C LYS A 68 -11.78 -3.75 -1.98
N LEU A 69 -12.11 -5.00 -1.66
CA LEU A 69 -11.25 -5.92 -0.93
C LEU A 69 -10.86 -7.07 -1.85
N SER A 70 -9.58 -7.41 -1.86
CA SER A 70 -9.07 -8.60 -2.52
C SER A 70 -8.02 -9.26 -1.63
N SER A 71 -7.70 -10.52 -1.91
CA SER A 71 -6.68 -11.25 -1.16
C SER A 71 -5.98 -12.25 -2.07
N SER A 72 -4.79 -12.70 -1.65
CA SER A 72 -4.06 -13.84 -2.21
C SER A 72 -3.53 -13.66 -3.65
N SER A 73 -2.98 -14.74 -4.23
CA SER A 73 -2.20 -14.68 -5.47
C SER A 73 -3.07 -14.26 -6.67
N GLY A 74 -2.64 -13.22 -7.38
CA GLY A 74 -3.39 -12.69 -8.52
C GLY A 74 -4.40 -11.60 -8.17
N ALA A 75 -4.40 -11.11 -6.92
CA ALA A 75 -5.18 -9.94 -6.54
C ALA A 75 -4.91 -8.76 -7.49
N ARG A 76 -5.99 -8.08 -7.86
CA ARG A 76 -5.99 -7.03 -8.87
C ARG A 76 -6.58 -5.76 -8.29
N ILE A 77 -5.84 -4.68 -8.40
CA ILE A 77 -6.27 -3.34 -8.03
C ILE A 77 -6.74 -2.64 -9.30
N THR A 78 -8.01 -2.28 -9.37
CA THR A 78 -8.58 -1.57 -10.52
C THR A 78 -8.60 -0.07 -10.23
N VAL A 79 -8.02 0.73 -11.13
CA VAL A 79 -7.96 2.20 -11.01
C VAL A 79 -8.26 2.86 -12.35
N PRO A 80 -8.82 4.08 -12.37
CA PRO A 80 -9.03 4.81 -13.61
C PRO A 80 -7.71 5.41 -14.14
N VAL A 81 -7.65 5.67 -15.44
CA VAL A 81 -6.54 6.41 -16.05
C VAL A 81 -6.39 7.79 -15.40
N ASN A 82 -5.15 8.28 -15.28
CA ASN A 82 -4.75 9.50 -14.57
C ASN A 82 -4.93 9.47 -13.03
N ALA A 83 -5.26 8.32 -12.44
CA ALA A 83 -5.28 8.19 -10.98
C ALA A 83 -3.87 8.31 -10.39
N ASN A 84 -3.77 8.98 -9.24
CA ASN A 84 -2.63 8.88 -8.34
C ASN A 84 -2.85 7.71 -7.38
N ILE A 85 -2.11 6.63 -7.60
CA ILE A 85 -2.20 5.40 -6.82
C ILE A 85 -1.25 5.54 -5.63
N ARG A 86 -1.75 5.33 -4.41
CA ARG A 86 -1.00 5.50 -3.17
C ARG A 86 -0.95 4.20 -2.38
N TRP A 87 0.22 3.58 -2.29
CA TRP A 87 0.41 2.36 -1.52
C TRP A 87 0.84 2.66 -0.09
N ARG A 88 0.14 2.02 0.83
CA ARG A 88 0.51 1.86 2.24
C ARG A 88 0.48 0.38 2.57
N ALA A 89 1.11 0.02 3.68
CA ALA A 89 0.97 -1.31 4.22
C ALA A 89 0.98 -1.28 5.74
N THR A 90 0.28 -2.23 6.33
CA THR A 90 0.20 -2.45 7.78
C THR A 90 0.01 -3.94 8.06
N THR A 91 0.19 -4.37 9.30
CA THR A 91 -0.19 -5.72 9.73
C THR A 91 -1.65 -5.79 10.17
N VAL A 92 -2.18 -6.99 10.41
CA VAL A 92 -3.53 -7.19 10.96
C VAL A 92 -3.71 -6.46 12.30
N SER A 93 -2.65 -6.35 13.11
CA SER A 93 -2.62 -5.58 14.35
C SER A 93 -2.17 -4.12 14.16
N ASN A 94 -2.30 -3.58 12.96
CA ASN A 94 -1.93 -2.20 12.63
C ASN A 94 -0.47 -1.83 12.97
N ASN A 95 0.46 -2.74 12.73
CA ASN A 95 1.88 -2.64 13.08
C ASN A 95 2.21 -2.61 14.59
N PHE A 96 1.27 -2.98 15.48
CA PHE A 96 1.49 -2.95 16.93
C PHE A 96 2.16 -4.21 17.50
N ASP A 97 1.80 -5.41 17.02
CA ASP A 97 2.46 -6.66 17.47
C ASP A 97 3.71 -6.91 16.62
N TYR A 98 3.50 -7.30 15.37
CA TYR A 98 4.52 -7.24 14.33
C TYR A 98 4.35 -5.97 13.51
N SER A 99 5.46 -5.43 13.03
CA SER A 99 5.47 -4.28 12.13
C SER A 99 6.07 -4.63 10.78
N ILE A 100 5.61 -3.97 9.73
CA ILE A 100 6.14 -4.14 8.37
C ILE A 100 6.46 -2.80 7.71
N ILE A 101 7.42 -2.83 6.79
CA ILE A 101 7.84 -1.67 6.00
C ILE A 101 7.95 -2.08 4.54
N LEU A 102 7.20 -1.42 3.66
CA LEU A 102 7.45 -1.48 2.21
C LEU A 102 8.74 -0.74 1.89
N TYR A 103 9.64 -1.34 1.12
CA TYR A 103 10.95 -0.73 0.86
C TYR A 103 11.39 -0.71 -0.61
N LYS A 104 10.74 -1.49 -1.49
CA LYS A 104 11.10 -1.54 -2.91
C LYS A 104 9.90 -1.94 -3.75
N PHE A 105 9.77 -1.29 -4.91
CA PHE A 105 8.85 -1.69 -5.98
C PHE A 105 9.64 -2.22 -7.17
N GLN A 106 9.08 -3.19 -7.88
CA GLN A 106 9.64 -3.68 -9.14
C GLN A 106 8.53 -4.09 -10.10
N LYS A 107 8.54 -3.56 -11.33
CA LYS A 107 7.70 -4.05 -12.41
C LYS A 107 8.11 -5.47 -12.82
N LEU A 108 7.12 -6.33 -13.08
CA LEU A 108 7.33 -7.70 -13.58
C LEU A 108 6.86 -7.89 -15.03
N SER A 109 5.86 -7.11 -15.49
CA SER A 109 5.38 -7.20 -16.87
C SER A 109 6.43 -6.74 -17.90
N LEU A 110 6.43 -7.37 -19.06
CA LEU A 110 7.18 -6.92 -20.24
C LEU A 110 6.36 -5.87 -21.01
N GLY A 111 7.04 -4.91 -21.63
CA GLY A 111 6.41 -3.86 -22.45
C GLY A 111 6.34 -2.50 -21.79
N GLU A 112 5.59 -1.59 -22.40
CA GLU A 112 5.42 -0.21 -21.92
C GLU A 112 4.78 -0.15 -20.53
N ASP A 113 5.08 0.91 -19.79
CA ASP A 113 4.59 1.15 -18.44
C ASP A 113 3.10 1.54 -18.46
N VAL A 114 2.29 0.82 -17.68
CA VAL A 114 0.86 1.15 -17.46
C VAL A 114 0.73 2.20 -16.36
N ILE A 115 1.62 2.14 -15.37
CA ILE A 115 1.76 3.09 -14.27
C ILE A 115 3.20 3.61 -14.18
N SER A 116 3.41 4.80 -13.65
CA SER A 116 4.77 5.26 -13.33
C SER A 116 5.41 4.39 -12.25
N PRO A 117 6.74 4.27 -12.17
CA PRO A 117 7.40 3.71 -11.00
C PRO A 117 7.03 4.50 -9.73
N PRO A 118 6.68 3.85 -8.60
CA PRO A 118 6.44 4.52 -7.34
C PRO A 118 7.77 4.94 -6.69
N SER A 119 8.33 6.07 -7.13
CA SER A 119 9.70 6.47 -6.83
C SER A 119 9.86 7.38 -5.61
N GLN A 120 8.77 7.95 -5.10
CA GLN A 120 8.78 8.92 -4.02
C GLN A 120 7.94 8.45 -2.82
N ILE A 121 8.50 8.61 -1.62
CA ILE A 121 7.78 8.49 -0.36
C ILE A 121 7.22 9.86 -0.04
N TRP A 122 5.90 9.93 0.12
CA TRP A 122 5.17 11.13 0.50
C TRP A 122 4.57 10.96 1.88
N SER A 123 4.27 12.07 2.54
CA SER A 123 3.54 12.12 3.80
C SER A 123 2.42 13.15 3.66
N GLN A 124 1.21 12.81 4.10
CA GLN A 124 0.09 13.75 4.22
C GLN A 124 0.07 14.45 5.58
N ASN A 125 0.85 13.96 6.55
CA ASN A 125 0.97 14.56 7.86
C ASN A 125 2.17 15.53 7.90
N PRO A 126 1.94 16.85 8.00
CA PRO A 126 3.03 17.78 8.25
C PRO A 126 3.74 17.44 9.56
N THR A 127 5.04 17.71 9.63
CA THR A 127 5.85 17.51 10.84
C THR A 127 5.17 18.15 12.05
N GLY A 128 5.01 17.37 13.13
CA GLY A 128 4.39 17.82 14.38
C GLY A 128 2.87 17.63 14.46
N LYS A 129 2.22 17.08 13.42
CA LYS A 129 0.81 16.68 13.51
C LYS A 129 0.65 15.56 14.55
N LYS A 130 -0.25 15.77 15.50
CA LYS A 130 -0.66 14.77 16.49
C LYS A 130 -1.94 14.09 16.06
N THR A 131 -2.01 12.77 16.24
CA THR A 131 -3.19 11.95 15.98
C THR A 131 -3.70 11.35 17.29
N PRO A 132 -5.03 11.26 17.49
CA PRO A 132 -5.60 10.62 18.66
C PRO A 132 -5.31 9.12 18.66
N MET A 133 -5.02 8.58 19.84
CA MET A 133 -4.86 7.16 20.12
C MET A 133 -5.58 6.85 21.43
N ILE A 134 -6.29 5.72 21.49
CA ILE A 134 -6.92 5.27 22.73
C ILE A 134 -5.90 4.48 23.55
N PRO A 135 -5.58 4.88 24.79
CA PRO A 135 -4.67 4.11 25.63
C PRO A 135 -5.32 2.79 26.08
N SER A 136 -4.49 1.82 26.48
CA SER A 136 -4.97 0.56 27.04
C SER A 136 -5.79 0.80 28.33
N GLY A 137 -6.80 -0.05 28.56
CA GLY A 137 -7.63 -0.01 29.77
C GLY A 137 -8.81 0.96 29.74
N VAL A 138 -9.05 1.66 28.63
CA VAL A 138 -10.28 2.43 28.43
C VAL A 138 -11.44 1.48 28.14
N ASN A 139 -12.56 1.63 28.86
CA ASN A 139 -13.74 0.78 28.72
C ASN A 139 -14.59 1.18 27.51
N ALA A 140 -15.10 0.20 26.77
CA ALA A 140 -15.99 0.42 25.62
C ALA A 140 -17.42 0.91 25.99
N GLY A 141 -17.69 1.17 27.27
CA GLY A 141 -18.99 1.60 27.80
C GLY A 141 -19.01 3.04 28.32
N GLU A 142 -17.97 3.83 28.05
CA GLU A 142 -17.94 5.25 28.40
C GLU A 142 -18.64 6.08 27.31
N ASP A 143 -19.30 7.17 27.71
CA ASP A 143 -20.04 8.05 26.80
C ASP A 143 -19.13 8.81 25.82
N GLU A 144 -17.84 8.96 26.14
CA GLU A 144 -16.85 9.63 25.31
C GLU A 144 -15.50 8.90 25.31
N PRO A 145 -14.74 8.94 24.19
CA PRO A 145 -13.39 8.40 24.15
C PRO A 145 -12.44 9.27 24.99
N LYS A 146 -11.46 8.62 25.64
CA LYS A 146 -10.37 9.29 26.37
C LYS A 146 -9.04 9.19 25.60
N PRO A 147 -8.85 9.98 24.51
CA PRO A 147 -7.68 9.86 23.68
C PRO A 147 -6.45 10.48 24.35
N ILE A 148 -5.30 9.88 24.06
CA ILE A 148 -4.00 10.56 24.12
C ILE A 148 -3.60 10.98 22.71
N PHE A 149 -2.81 12.05 22.60
CA PHE A 149 -2.38 12.59 21.31
C PHE A 149 -0.91 12.28 21.10
N VAL A 150 -0.62 11.47 20.08
CA VAL A 150 0.75 11.06 19.73
C VAL A 150 1.16 11.71 18.42
N GLU A 151 2.42 12.13 18.32
CA GLU A 151 2.96 12.55 17.02
C GLU A 151 3.05 11.32 16.11
N SER A 152 2.46 11.42 14.92
CA SER A 152 2.52 10.35 13.93
C SER A 152 3.01 10.89 12.60
N ARG A 153 3.81 10.06 11.93
CA ARG A 153 4.23 10.28 10.54
C ARG A 153 3.59 9.22 9.70
N ASP A 154 2.81 9.63 8.71
CA ASP A 154 2.36 8.72 7.68
C ASP A 154 3.39 8.68 6.55
N SER A 155 3.37 7.62 5.76
CA SER A 155 4.17 7.52 4.55
C SER A 155 3.45 6.65 3.54
N TYR A 156 3.51 7.04 2.27
CA TYR A 156 2.99 6.24 1.17
C TYR A 156 3.87 6.39 -0.06
N PHE A 157 3.93 5.33 -0.85
CA PHE A 157 4.52 5.37 -2.19
C PHE A 157 3.44 5.77 -3.19
N GLN A 158 3.78 6.59 -4.19
CA GLN A 158 2.81 7.06 -5.17
C GLN A 158 3.26 6.77 -6.61
N ALA A 159 2.33 6.31 -7.45
CA ALA A 159 2.47 6.25 -8.90
C ALA A 159 1.29 6.96 -9.59
N THR A 160 1.46 7.25 -10.88
CA THR A 160 0.39 7.76 -11.74
C THR A 160 0.00 6.70 -12.77
N ALA A 161 -1.30 6.46 -12.94
CA ALA A 161 -1.83 5.60 -13.99
C ALA A 161 -1.83 6.31 -15.34
N HIS A 162 -1.05 5.83 -16.31
CA HIS A 162 -0.84 6.54 -17.58
C HIS A 162 -1.81 6.14 -18.67
N LYS A 163 -2.07 4.84 -18.80
CA LYS A 163 -2.87 4.31 -19.91
C LYS A 163 -3.59 3.04 -19.50
N PRO A 164 -4.69 2.66 -20.17
CA PRO A 164 -5.37 1.40 -19.91
C PRO A 164 -4.46 0.20 -20.14
N GLY A 165 -4.65 -0.81 -19.30
CA GLY A 165 -3.87 -2.05 -19.38
C GLY A 165 -3.71 -2.71 -18.02
N VAL A 166 -3.00 -3.84 -18.02
CA VAL A 166 -2.70 -4.60 -16.81
C VAL A 166 -1.20 -4.68 -16.62
N GLU A 167 -0.72 -4.32 -15.43
CA GLU A 167 0.67 -4.43 -15.05
C GLU A 167 0.83 -5.31 -13.81
N ARG A 168 1.67 -6.33 -13.93
CA ARG A 168 2.13 -7.13 -12.79
C ARG A 168 3.36 -6.46 -12.21
N TYR A 169 3.39 -6.37 -10.89
CA TYR A 169 4.51 -5.80 -10.16
C TYR A 169 4.75 -6.57 -8.87
N THR A 170 5.85 -6.23 -8.20
CA THR A 170 6.23 -6.72 -6.89
C THR A 170 6.38 -5.54 -5.94
N TRP A 171 5.80 -5.64 -4.75
CA TRP A 171 6.27 -4.91 -3.57
C TRP A 171 7.13 -5.83 -2.71
N PHE A 172 8.25 -5.29 -2.25
CA PHE A 172 9.10 -5.90 -1.25
C PHE A 172 8.81 -5.26 0.11
N PHE A 173 8.77 -6.08 1.14
CA PHE A 173 8.56 -5.63 2.51
C PHE A 173 9.44 -6.38 3.50
N ALA A 174 9.82 -5.69 4.57
CA ALA A 174 10.52 -6.28 5.71
C ALA A 174 9.54 -6.38 6.87
N ALA A 175 9.57 -7.48 7.62
CA ALA A 175 8.78 -7.66 8.83
C ALA A 175 9.66 -7.67 10.08
N TYR A 176 9.13 -7.15 11.18
CA TYR A 176 9.83 -6.98 12.44
C TYR A 176 8.96 -7.37 13.63
N ASP A 177 9.63 -7.88 14.67
CA ASP A 177 9.11 -8.05 16.03
C ASP A 177 9.86 -7.08 16.94
N GLY A 178 9.19 -5.96 17.28
CA GLY A 178 9.87 -4.80 17.85
C GLY A 178 11.03 -4.34 16.94
N THR A 179 12.27 -4.41 17.44
CA THR A 179 13.49 -4.06 16.67
C THR A 179 14.11 -5.23 15.92
N LYS A 180 13.61 -6.45 16.11
CA LYS A 180 14.17 -7.66 15.52
C LYS A 180 13.63 -7.84 14.11
N LEU A 181 14.51 -7.82 13.11
CA LEU A 181 14.15 -8.21 11.75
C LEU A 181 13.75 -9.69 11.71
N LEU A 182 12.53 -9.97 11.28
CA LEU A 182 12.03 -11.32 11.06
C LEU A 182 12.44 -11.82 9.68
N GLY A 183 12.32 -11.00 8.64
CA GLY A 183 12.70 -11.40 7.30
C GLY A 183 12.33 -10.39 6.22
N TYR A 184 12.83 -10.65 5.02
CA TYR A 184 12.47 -9.93 3.81
C TYR A 184 11.56 -10.79 2.94
N TYR A 185 10.49 -10.16 2.47
CA TYR A 185 9.41 -10.79 1.74
C TYR A 185 9.06 -9.97 0.50
N ARG A 186 8.38 -10.63 -0.43
CA ARG A 186 7.84 -9.97 -1.61
C ARG A 186 6.47 -10.54 -1.97
N TYR A 187 5.62 -9.69 -2.53
CA TYR A 187 4.27 -10.03 -2.96
C TYR A 187 3.99 -9.45 -4.35
N ASP A 188 3.35 -10.24 -5.21
CA ASP A 188 3.23 -9.99 -6.66
C ASP A 188 1.77 -9.79 -7.11
N PRO A 189 1.15 -8.62 -6.87
CA PRO A 189 -0.20 -8.32 -7.34
C PRO A 189 -0.21 -7.77 -8.78
N TYR A 190 -1.42 -7.45 -9.24
CA TYR A 190 -1.67 -6.73 -10.50
C TYR A 190 -2.31 -5.37 -10.22
N VAL A 191 -2.00 -4.39 -11.05
CA VAL A 191 -2.82 -3.19 -11.26
C VAL A 191 -3.49 -3.28 -12.62
N GLU A 192 -4.76 -2.96 -12.68
CA GLU A 192 -5.53 -2.79 -13.91
C GLU A 192 -5.97 -1.34 -14.02
N VAL A 193 -5.49 -0.66 -15.04
CA VAL A 193 -5.90 0.70 -15.38
C VAL A 193 -7.02 0.63 -16.40
N THR A 194 -8.15 1.27 -16.09
CA THR A 194 -9.33 1.31 -16.95
C THR A 194 -9.57 2.72 -17.48
N ASN A 195 -10.31 2.83 -18.58
CA ASN A 195 -10.66 4.15 -19.13
C ASN A 195 -11.69 4.91 -18.29
N SER A 196 -12.46 4.19 -17.46
CA SER A 196 -13.63 4.66 -16.69
C SER A 196 -14.49 5.66 -17.45
#